data_AF-A0A382GI68-F1
#
_entry.id   AF-A0A382GI68-F1
#
_cell.length_a   1.000
_cell.length_b   1.000
_cell.length_c   1.000
_cell.angle_alpha   90.00
_cell.angle_beta   90.00
_cell.angle_gamma   90.00
#
_symmetry.space_group_name_H-M   'P 1'
#
loop_
_entity.id
_entity.type
_entity.pdbx_description
1 polymer ?
#
loop_
_entity_poly.entity_id
_entity_poly.type
_entity_poly.pdbx_seq_one_letter_code
_entity_poly.pdbx_strand_id
1 'polypeptide(L)'
;VSFGALLYLAALGELFSEKVGILNLGVEGMMAVGAVTGFMAAMETGNPWVALVVAIVAGALVAMVHGLFTVVLGAEQVVSGLSLTILGIGLAAYLGKGYVGRPPGAELVPVDWGPLSEIRWLGPVLFRQSPIVYLA
;
A
#
# COMPACT_ATOMS: atom_id res chain seq x y z
N VAL A 1 8.90 -7.67 -7.68
CA VAL A 1 8.40 -7.03 -6.43
C VAL A 1 7.97 -8.14 -5.49
N SER A 2 8.49 -8.21 -4.27
CA SER A 2 8.02 -9.19 -3.29
C SER A 2 6.66 -8.73 -2.77
N PHE A 3 5.58 -9.37 -3.23
CA PHE A 3 4.22 -9.10 -2.75
C PHE A 3 4.08 -9.34 -1.23
N GLY A 4 4.93 -10.20 -0.66
CA GLY A 4 4.90 -10.54 0.76
C GLY A 4 5.11 -9.34 1.69
N ALA A 5 6.04 -8.44 1.38
CA ALA A 5 6.30 -7.28 2.25
C ALA A 5 5.10 -6.30 2.28
N LEU A 6 4.43 -6.12 1.14
CA LEU A 6 3.25 -5.26 1.04
C LEU A 6 2.07 -5.83 1.84
N LEU A 7 1.83 -7.14 1.70
CA LEU A 7 0.80 -7.84 2.46
C LEU A 7 1.13 -7.89 3.96
N TYR A 8 2.41 -8.02 4.33
CA TYR A 8 2.85 -7.98 5.71
C TYR A 8 2.56 -6.62 6.36
N LEU A 9 2.89 -5.51 5.68
CA LEU A 9 2.57 -4.16 6.16
C LEU A 9 1.05 -3.95 6.30
N ALA A 10 0.26 -4.43 5.35
CA ALA A 10 -1.21 -4.40 5.44
C ALA A 10 -1.71 -5.20 6.66
N ALA A 11 -1.23 -6.45 6.82
CA ALA A 11 -1.60 -7.32 7.93
C ALA A 11 -1.17 -6.75 9.30
N LEU A 12 -0.02 -6.06 9.37
CA LEU A 12 0.37 -5.33 10.58
C LEU A 12 -0.62 -4.21 10.91
N GLY A 13 -1.02 -3.42 9.92
CA GLY A 13 -2.04 -2.37 10.10
C GLY A 13 -3.39 -2.92 10.55
N GLU A 14 -3.82 -4.04 9.96
CA GLU A 14 -5.03 -4.76 10.38
C GLU A 14 -4.89 -5.29 11.81
N LEU A 15 -3.76 -5.91 12.16
CA LEU A 15 -3.49 -6.38 13.51
C LEU A 15 -3.62 -5.24 14.54
N PHE A 16 -3.08 -4.05 14.26
CA PHE A 16 -3.25 -2.89 15.14
C PHE A 16 -4.71 -2.47 15.28
N SER A 17 -5.48 -2.50 14.17
CA SER A 17 -6.90 -2.15 14.17
C SER A 17 -7.72 -3.15 15.00
N GLU A 18 -7.49 -4.45 14.81
CA GLU A 18 -8.18 -5.49 15.55
C GLU A 18 -7.84 -5.47 17.04
N LYS A 19 -6.59 -5.14 17.39
CA LYS A 19 -6.15 -5.00 18.79
C LYS A 19 -6.92 -3.92 19.55
N VAL A 20 -7.41 -2.89 18.86
CA VAL A 20 -8.26 -1.84 19.44
C VAL A 20 -9.76 -2.09 19.23
N GLY A 21 -10.14 -3.27 18.73
CA GLY A 21 -11.53 -3.67 18.56
C GLY A 21 -12.20 -3.18 17.27
N ILE A 22 -11.40 -2.77 16.27
CA ILE A 22 -11.89 -2.31 14.97
C ILE A 22 -11.48 -3.32 13.88
N LEU A 23 -12.45 -4.07 13.39
CA LEU A 23 -12.32 -4.96 12.24
C LEU A 23 -12.34 -4.13 10.94
N ASN A 24 -11.30 -4.25 10.12
CA ASN A 24 -11.16 -3.49 8.89
C ASN A 24 -11.17 -4.40 7.64
N LEU A 25 -12.37 -4.76 7.17
CA LEU A 25 -12.56 -5.48 5.89
C LEU A 25 -12.36 -4.58 4.65
N GLY A 26 -11.97 -3.32 4.85
CA GLY A 26 -11.76 -2.29 3.83
C GLY A 26 -10.33 -2.22 3.29
N VAL A 27 -9.40 -3.03 3.81
CA VAL A 27 -7.96 -2.88 3.53
C VAL A 27 -7.63 -3.03 2.04
N GLU A 28 -8.33 -3.90 1.33
CA GLU A 28 -8.07 -4.15 -0.10
C GLU A 28 -8.40 -2.92 -0.93
N GLY A 29 -9.50 -2.22 -0.60
CA GLY A 29 -9.84 -0.93 -1.20
C GLY A 29 -8.82 0.17 -0.86
N MET A 30 -8.34 0.22 0.39
CA MET A 30 -7.32 1.17 0.82
C MET A 30 -5.99 0.95 0.07
N MET A 31 -5.58 -0.32 -0.08
CA MET A 31 -4.40 -0.72 -0.85
C MET A 31 -4.55 -0.35 -2.32
N ALA A 32 -5.72 -0.58 -2.92
CA ALA A 32 -5.97 -0.24 -4.33
C ALA A 32 -5.87 1.28 -4.58
N VAL A 33 -6.47 2.10 -3.69
CA VAL A 33 -6.38 3.57 -3.78
C VAL A 33 -4.94 4.04 -3.56
N GLY A 34 -4.22 3.50 -2.58
CA GLY A 34 -2.80 3.79 -2.37
C GLY A 34 -1.94 3.43 -3.59
N ALA A 35 -2.18 2.26 -4.19
CA ALA A 35 -1.44 1.79 -5.36
C ALA A 35 -1.64 2.70 -6.58
N VAL A 36 -2.88 3.07 -6.90
CA VAL A 36 -3.14 3.93 -8.07
C VAL A 36 -2.60 5.33 -7.88
N THR A 37 -2.77 5.92 -6.68
CA THR A 37 -2.31 7.28 -6.41
C THR A 37 -0.79 7.35 -6.34
N GLY A 38 -0.14 6.33 -5.77
CA GLY A 38 1.31 6.16 -5.83
C GLY A 38 1.82 6.02 -7.27
N PHE A 39 1.16 5.20 -8.11
CA PHE A 39 1.53 5.07 -9.52
C PHE A 39 1.42 6.39 -10.27
N MET A 40 0.32 7.12 -10.09
CA MET A 40 0.12 8.44 -10.68
C MET A 40 1.19 9.44 -10.22
N ALA A 41 1.48 9.48 -8.92
CA ALA A 41 2.53 10.34 -8.39
C ALA A 41 3.92 9.97 -8.92
N ALA A 42 4.23 8.68 -9.08
CA ALA A 42 5.48 8.23 -9.68
C ALA A 42 5.60 8.71 -11.15
N MET A 43 4.51 8.68 -11.90
CA MET A 43 4.44 9.17 -13.29
C MET A 43 4.69 10.68 -13.40
N GLU A 44 4.10 11.46 -12.50
CA GLU A 44 4.20 12.93 -12.56
C GLU A 44 5.52 13.45 -11.97
N THR A 45 6.06 12.79 -10.94
CA THR A 45 7.22 13.30 -10.19
C THR A 45 8.53 12.62 -10.56
N GLY A 46 8.49 11.43 -11.14
CA GLY A 46 9.68 10.59 -11.36
C GLY A 46 10.40 10.18 -10.07
N ASN A 47 9.80 10.39 -8.89
CA ASN A 47 10.42 10.11 -7.60
C ASN A 47 9.65 9.04 -6.82
N PRO A 48 10.25 7.87 -6.55
CA PRO A 48 9.54 6.76 -5.92
C PRO A 48 9.22 7.01 -4.44
N TRP A 49 9.96 7.89 -3.76
CA TRP A 49 9.70 8.25 -2.37
C TRP A 49 8.54 9.22 -2.23
N VAL A 50 8.43 10.17 -3.16
CA VAL A 50 7.26 11.07 -3.23
C VAL A 50 6.01 10.24 -3.55
N ALA A 51 6.12 9.31 -4.49
CA ALA A 51 5.04 8.36 -4.81
C ALA A 51 4.60 7.54 -3.58
N LEU A 52 5.56 7.05 -2.79
CA LEU A 52 5.28 6.31 -1.55
C LEU A 52 4.52 7.18 -0.53
N VAL A 53 4.97 8.42 -0.30
CA VAL A 53 4.28 9.35 0.62
C VAL A 53 2.85 9.63 0.15
N VAL A 54 2.65 9.86 -1.15
CA VAL A 54 1.31 10.07 -1.71
C VAL A 54 0.42 8.84 -1.49
N ALA A 55 0.94 7.63 -1.73
CA ALA A 55 0.22 6.39 -1.50
C ALA A 55 -0.18 6.21 -0.02
N ILE A 56 0.74 6.50 0.91
CA ILE A 56 0.50 6.45 2.36
C ILE A 56 -0.61 7.42 2.74
N VAL A 57 -0.54 8.67 2.30
CA VAL A 57 -1.54 9.71 2.61
C VAL A 57 -2.89 9.33 2.03
N ALA A 58 -2.95 8.85 0.78
CA ALA A 58 -4.20 8.43 0.16
C ALA A 58 -4.84 7.24 0.90
N GLY A 59 -4.07 6.21 1.23
CA GLY A 59 -4.55 5.07 2.01
C GLY A 59 -5.03 5.49 3.41
N ALA A 60 -4.30 6.37 4.08
CA ALA A 60 -4.69 6.90 5.39
C ALA A 60 -6.00 7.70 5.32
N LEU A 61 -6.20 8.51 4.29
CA LEU A 61 -7.46 9.24 4.08
C LEU A 61 -8.65 8.28 3.88
N VAL A 62 -8.47 7.21 3.12
CA VAL A 62 -9.52 6.17 2.96
C VAL A 62 -9.77 5.43 4.28
N ALA A 63 -8.72 5.12 5.04
CA ALA A 63 -8.85 4.53 6.37
C ALA A 63 -9.57 5.45 7.37
N MET A 64 -9.35 6.77 7.29
CA MET A 64 -10.07 7.75 8.10
C MET A 64 -11.56 7.76 7.80
N VAL A 65 -11.98 7.51 6.56
CA VAL A 65 -13.41 7.34 6.24
C VAL A 65 -13.98 6.14 6.98
N HIS A 66 -13.27 5.01 7.03
CA HIS A 66 -13.69 3.86 7.82
C HIS A 66 -13.85 4.22 9.31
N GLY A 67 -12.82 4.82 9.90
CA GLY A 67 -12.83 5.23 11.31
C GLY A 67 -13.92 6.26 11.62
N LEU A 68 -14.22 7.18 10.71
CA LEU A 68 -15.35 8.09 10.85
C LEU A 68 -16.67 7.33 10.98
N PHE A 69 -16.93 6.39 10.08
CA PHE A 69 -18.18 5.63 10.11
C PHE A 69 -18.26 4.69 11.32
N THR A 70 -17.19 3.98 11.65
CA THR A 70 -17.24 2.94 12.68
C THR A 70 -17.03 3.49 14.09
N VAL A 71 -16.07 4.41 14.28
CA VAL A 71 -15.72 4.93 15.62
C VAL A 71 -16.56 6.13 15.99
N VAL A 72 -16.72 7.10 15.09
CA VAL A 72 -17.42 8.35 15.41
C VAL A 72 -18.94 8.20 15.25
N LEU A 73 -19.38 7.54 14.17
CA LEU A 73 -20.80 7.39 13.85
C LEU A 73 -21.42 6.07 14.33
N GLY A 74 -20.62 5.13 14.83
CA GLY A 74 -21.11 3.86 15.37
C GLY A 74 -21.73 2.91 14.34
N ALA A 75 -21.34 3.02 13.07
CA ALA A 75 -21.79 2.14 12.01
C ALA A 75 -21.18 0.73 12.13
N GLU A 76 -21.90 -0.26 11.59
CA GLU A 76 -21.43 -1.65 11.53
C GLU A 76 -20.13 -1.76 10.72
N GLN A 77 -19.11 -2.34 11.34
CA GLN A 77 -17.74 -2.37 10.82
C GLN A 77 -17.64 -3.24 9.57
N VAL A 78 -18.37 -4.36 9.54
CA VAL A 78 -18.41 -5.27 8.38
C VAL A 78 -18.97 -4.55 7.15
N VAL A 79 -20.08 -3.83 7.33
CA VAL A 79 -20.72 -3.08 6.24
C VAL A 79 -19.83 -1.94 5.77
N SER A 80 -19.27 -1.16 6.69
CA SER A 80 -18.35 -0.07 6.36
C SER A 80 -17.11 -0.58 5.60
N GLY A 81 -16.47 -1.65 6.10
CA GLY A 81 -15.28 -2.24 5.49
C GLY A 81 -15.53 -2.78 4.09
N LEU A 82 -16.53 -3.64 3.91
CA LEU A 82 -16.85 -4.20 2.59
C LEU A 82 -17.26 -3.12 1.57
N SER A 83 -18.02 -2.10 2.02
CA SER A 83 -18.37 -0.96 1.17
C SER A 83 -17.13 -0.18 0.73
N LEU A 84 -16.17 0.02 1.64
CA LEU A 84 -14.90 0.68 1.34
C LEU A 84 -14.01 -0.13 0.40
N THR A 85 -14.01 -1.46 0.50
CA THR A 85 -13.31 -2.31 -0.46
C THR A 85 -13.87 -2.13 -1.87
N ILE A 86 -15.20 -2.24 -2.03
CA ILE A 86 -15.86 -2.06 -3.33
C ILE A 86 -15.61 -0.64 -3.88
N LEU A 87 -15.80 0.39 -3.04
CA LEU A 87 -15.57 1.77 -3.40
C LEU A 87 -14.11 2.02 -3.80
N GLY A 88 -13.16 1.54 -3.00
CA GLY A 88 -11.73 1.73 -3.20
C GLY A 88 -11.23 1.10 -4.49
N ILE A 89 -11.65 -0.15 -4.77
CA ILE A 89 -11.33 -0.83 -6.02
C ILE A 89 -11.94 -0.09 -7.22
N GLY A 90 -13.22 0.30 -7.13
CA GLY A 90 -13.90 1.04 -8.19
C GLY A 90 -13.28 2.41 -8.47
N LEU A 91 -12.97 3.16 -7.41
CA LEU A 91 -12.29 4.44 -7.48
C LEU A 91 -10.89 4.29 -8.06
N ALA A 92 -10.14 3.27 -7.63
CA ALA A 92 -8.81 3.01 -8.16
C ALA A 92 -8.83 2.69 -9.66
N ALA A 93 -9.78 1.85 -10.09
CA ALA A 93 -9.97 1.54 -11.51
C ALA A 93 -10.34 2.80 -12.33
N TYR A 94 -11.19 3.66 -11.78
CA TYR A 94 -11.59 4.91 -12.44
C TYR A 94 -10.42 5.89 -12.60
N LEU A 95 -9.70 6.17 -11.50
CA LEU A 95 -8.56 7.09 -11.48
C LEU A 95 -7.40 6.58 -12.35
N GLY A 96 -7.14 5.27 -12.31
CA GLY A 96 -6.03 4.63 -13.02
C GLY A 96 -6.27 4.45 -14.52
N LYS A 97 -7.49 4.68 -15.02
CA LYS A 97 -7.88 4.34 -16.40
C LYS A 97 -6.96 4.94 -17.46
N GLY A 98 -6.50 6.19 -17.28
CA GLY A 98 -5.61 6.88 -18.22
C GLY A 98 -4.14 6.42 -18.16
N TYR A 99 -3.79 5.62 -17.15
CA TYR A 99 -2.44 5.17 -16.85
C TYR A 99 -2.20 3.70 -17.21
N VAL A 100 -3.28 2.96 -17.52
CA VAL A 100 -3.19 1.55 -17.94
C VAL A 100 -2.25 1.40 -19.13
N GLY A 101 -1.32 0.45 -19.03
CA GLY A 101 -0.34 0.13 -20.08
C GLY A 101 0.84 1.09 -20.19
N ARG A 102 0.93 2.12 -19.34
CA ARG A 102 2.12 2.98 -19.27
C ARG A 102 3.22 2.31 -18.43
N PRO A 103 4.50 2.51 -18.77
CA PRO A 103 5.60 2.06 -17.91
C PRO A 103 5.55 2.80 -16.56
N PRO A 104 6.08 2.22 -15.48
CA PRO A 104 6.16 2.89 -14.19
C PRO A 104 7.03 4.15 -14.28
N GLY A 105 6.55 5.26 -13.73
CA GLY A 105 7.29 6.53 -13.75
C GLY A 105 8.50 6.58 -12.81
N ALA A 106 8.48 5.75 -11.76
CA ALA A 106 9.58 5.58 -10.83
C ALA A 106 9.48 4.22 -10.14
N GLU A 107 10.63 3.64 -9.77
CA GLU A 107 10.69 2.35 -9.08
C GLU A 107 11.55 2.43 -7.82
N LEU A 108 11.14 1.71 -6.77
CA LEU A 108 11.96 1.50 -5.58
C LEU A 108 13.00 0.41 -5.87
N VAL A 109 14.13 0.86 -6.40
CA VAL A 109 15.28 0.02 -6.77
C VAL A 109 15.82 -0.73 -5.53
N PRO A 110 16.20 -2.01 -5.65
CA PRO A 110 16.83 -2.75 -4.56
C PRO A 110 18.03 -2.03 -3.96
N VAL A 111 18.16 -2.11 -2.64
CA VAL A 111 19.31 -1.54 -1.92
C VAL A 111 20.54 -2.37 -2.24
N ASP A 112 21.63 -1.71 -2.65
CA ASP A 112 22.93 -2.35 -2.85
C ASP A 112 23.73 -2.32 -1.54
N TRP A 113 24.01 -3.51 -1.00
CA TRP A 113 24.81 -3.69 0.20
C TRP A 113 26.27 -4.08 -0.13
N GLY A 114 26.67 -3.96 -1.40
CA GLY A 114 28.02 -4.26 -1.87
C GLY A 114 28.34 -5.75 -1.73
N PRO A 115 29.47 -6.13 -1.10
CA PRO A 115 29.90 -7.54 -1.01
C PRO A 115 28.90 -8.47 -0.32
N LEU A 116 28.03 -7.94 0.56
CA LEU A 116 26.98 -8.73 1.23
C LEU A 116 25.95 -9.27 0.23
N SER A 117 25.70 -8.54 -0.86
CA SER A 117 24.77 -8.92 -1.92
C SER A 117 25.33 -10.03 -2.84
N GLU A 118 26.61 -10.38 -2.72
CA GLU A 118 27.29 -11.38 -3.56
C GLU A 118 27.38 -12.76 -2.91
N ILE A 119 27.04 -12.89 -1.62
CA ILE A 119 27.09 -14.16 -0.90
C ILE A 119 26.21 -15.19 -1.61
N ARG A 120 26.77 -16.36 -1.95
CA ARG A 120 26.04 -17.43 -2.65
C ARG A 120 24.78 -17.81 -1.85
N TRP A 121 23.63 -17.65 -2.50
CA TRP A 121 22.26 -17.89 -2.00
C TRP A 121 21.76 -16.85 -0.99
N LEU A 122 22.57 -16.46 0.01
CA LEU A 122 22.16 -15.51 1.04
C LEU A 122 22.07 -14.07 0.53
N GLY A 123 23.00 -13.68 -0.34
CA GLY A 123 23.10 -12.33 -0.93
C GLY A 123 21.83 -11.92 -1.67
N PRO A 124 21.38 -12.70 -2.68
CA PRO A 124 20.16 -12.39 -3.41
C PRO A 124 18.89 -12.43 -2.56
N VAL A 125 18.85 -13.30 -1.54
CA VAL A 125 17.66 -13.47 -0.69
C VAL A 125 17.52 -12.33 0.31
N LEU A 126 18.60 -11.97 1.01
CA LEU A 126 18.54 -10.96 2.08
C LEU A 126 18.99 -9.57 1.65
N PHE A 127 19.92 -9.44 0.70
CA PHE A 127 20.65 -8.19 0.42
C PHE A 127 20.41 -7.62 -0.99
N ARG A 128 19.39 -8.10 -1.72
CA ARG A 128 18.95 -7.52 -3.01
C ARG A 128 17.45 -7.23 -3.01
N GLN A 129 16.93 -6.76 -1.87
CA GLN A 129 15.51 -6.47 -1.72
C GLN A 129 15.22 -4.97 -1.90
N SER A 130 13.98 -4.65 -2.26
CA SER A 130 13.50 -3.27 -2.30
C SER A 130 13.56 -2.64 -0.91
N PRO A 131 13.82 -1.33 -0.76
CA PRO A 131 13.84 -0.63 0.51
C PRO A 131 12.65 -0.95 1.43
N ILE A 132 11.45 -1.15 0.85
CA ILE A 132 10.23 -1.48 1.61
C ILE A 132 10.34 -2.80 2.37
N VAL A 133 11.06 -3.78 1.82
CA VAL A 133 11.25 -5.08 2.48
C VAL A 133 12.06 -4.93 3.76
N TYR A 134 12.98 -3.96 3.81
CA TYR A 134 13.78 -3.69 5.02
C TYR A 134 13.07 -2.80 6.03
N LEU A 135 12.05 -2.05 5.60
CA LEU A 135 11.23 -1.21 6.47
C LEU A 135 10.05 -1.96 7.10
N ALA A 136 9.63 -3.05 6.46
CA ALA A 136 8.60 -3.97 6.92
C ALA A 136 9.13 -4.84 8.07
#